data_AF-K7MIY7-F1
#
_entry.id   AF-K7MIY7-F1
#
_cell.length_a   1.000
_cell.length_b   1.000
_cell.length_c   1.000
_cell.angle_alpha   90.00
_cell.angle_beta   90.00
_cell.angle_gamma   90.00
#
_symmetry.space_group_name_H-M   'P 1'
#
loop_
_entity.id
_entity.type
_entity.pdbx_description
1 polymer ?
#
loop_
_entity_poly.entity_id
_entity_poly.type
_entity_poly.pdbx_seq_one_letter_code
_entity_poly.pdbx_strand_id
1 'polypeptide(L)'
;MAATTRSLASIYDVFLSFRGTDTRYGFTGNLYKALCDKGFHTFFDEDKLHSGEEITPALLKAIQDSRVAIIVLSENYAFSSFCLDELVTIFHCKREGLLVIPVFYKVDPSYVRHQKGSYGEAMTKHQERFKDKMEKLQEWRMALKQVADLSGSHFKDGGSYEYEFIGSIVEEVSRKIGRGSLHVADYPVGQASQVTEVMKLLDVGSDDVVHIIGIYGMRGLGKTTLALDVYNSIARHFDESCFLQNVREESKKHGLKHLQSIIISKLLGEKDINLASYREGASMIQSRLRRKKVLLILDDVNKREQLKAIVGRSDWFGPGSRVIITTRYKRLLKDHEVERTYKVKLLSVFNRE
;
A
#
# COMPACT_ATOMS: atom_id res chain seq x y z
N MET A 1 9.08 -9.44 19.40
CA MET A 1 8.28 -8.22 19.59
C MET A 1 6.88 -8.50 19.09
N ALA A 2 5.84 -8.18 19.86
CA ALA A 2 4.46 -8.34 19.41
C ALA A 2 4.19 -7.29 18.32
N ALA A 3 3.80 -7.73 17.12
CA ALA A 3 3.29 -6.83 16.11
C ALA A 3 1.94 -6.29 16.61
N THR A 4 1.93 -5.03 17.06
CA THR A 4 0.71 -4.35 17.48
C THR A 4 -0.24 -4.35 16.29
N THR A 5 -1.34 -5.09 16.42
CA THR A 5 -2.36 -5.17 15.38
C THR A 5 -3.08 -3.82 15.33
N ARG A 6 -2.77 -3.01 14.32
CA ARG A 6 -3.30 -1.66 14.10
C ARG A 6 -4.83 -1.70 14.05
N SER A 7 -5.51 -0.74 14.68
CA SER A 7 -6.96 -0.55 14.50
C SER A 7 -7.25 -0.15 13.06
N LEU A 8 -8.20 -0.84 12.42
CA LEU A 8 -8.51 -0.76 10.99
C LEU A 8 -8.99 0.61 10.47
N ALA A 9 -9.22 1.61 11.32
CA ALA A 9 -9.62 2.94 10.89
C ALA A 9 -8.40 3.86 10.83
N SER A 10 -7.77 3.98 9.65
CA SER A 10 -6.92 5.13 9.37
C SER A 10 -7.81 6.38 9.44
N ILE A 11 -7.46 7.36 10.29
CA ILE A 11 -8.25 8.59 10.41
C ILE A 11 -8.06 9.42 9.15
N TYR A 12 -6.81 9.57 8.70
CA TYR A 12 -6.44 10.41 7.57
C TYR A 12 -6.14 9.56 6.33
N ASP A 13 -6.56 10.06 5.18
CA ASP A 13 -6.14 9.55 3.89
C ASP A 13 -4.70 9.96 3.57
N VAL A 14 -4.35 11.22 3.85
CA VAL A 14 -3.07 11.82 3.46
C VAL A 14 -2.46 12.60 4.62
N PHE A 15 -1.17 12.41 4.87
CA PHE A 15 -0.33 13.29 5.69
C PHE A 15 0.55 14.16 4.79
N LEU A 16 0.58 15.47 5.02
CA LEU A 16 1.46 16.39 4.31
C LEU A 16 2.69 16.75 5.17
N SER A 17 3.86 16.23 4.78
CA SER A 17 5.14 16.69 5.32
C SER A 17 5.72 17.77 4.41
N PHE A 18 6.03 18.93 4.98
CA PHE A 18 6.53 20.09 4.25
C PHE A 18 7.14 21.11 5.21
N ARG A 19 7.95 22.00 4.65
CA ARG A 19 8.49 23.17 5.34
C ARG A 19 7.53 24.35 5.22
N GLY A 20 6.93 24.74 6.34
CA GLY A 20 5.91 25.80 6.37
C GLY A 20 6.36 27.13 5.75
N THR A 21 7.60 27.55 6.03
CA THR A 21 8.15 28.81 5.49
C THR A 21 8.32 28.84 3.98
N ASP A 22 8.38 27.67 3.33
CA ASP A 22 8.76 27.57 1.92
C ASP A 22 7.52 27.49 1.03
N THR A 23 6.54 26.68 1.41
CA THR A 23 5.48 26.25 0.49
C THR A 23 4.06 26.35 1.05
N ARG A 24 3.86 26.75 2.32
CA ARG A 24 2.53 26.76 2.98
C ARG A 24 1.49 27.56 2.20
N TYR A 25 1.77 28.82 1.94
CA TYR A 25 0.82 29.74 1.28
C TYR A 25 0.92 29.72 -0.26
N GLY A 26 1.64 28.74 -0.82
CA GLY A 26 1.76 28.51 -2.26
C GLY A 26 1.46 27.05 -2.56
N PHE A 27 2.46 26.35 -3.10
CA PHE A 27 2.34 24.97 -3.57
C PHE A 27 1.64 24.01 -2.61
N THR A 28 2.04 23.95 -1.33
CA THR A 28 1.47 22.96 -0.39
C THR A 28 0.03 23.33 0.01
N GLY A 29 -0.30 24.63 0.14
CA GLY A 29 -1.68 25.06 0.38
C GLY A 29 -2.59 24.72 -0.79
N ASN A 30 -2.13 24.92 -2.02
CA ASN A 30 -2.85 24.53 -3.24
C ASN A 30 -3.02 23.00 -3.35
N LEU A 31 -1.96 22.23 -3.02
CA LEU A 31 -2.01 20.78 -2.96
C LEU A 31 -3.02 20.29 -1.92
N TYR A 32 -3.00 20.85 -0.71
CA TYR A 32 -3.94 20.54 0.36
C TYR A 32 -5.39 20.78 -0.10
N LYS A 33 -5.67 21.95 -0.68
CA LYS A 33 -6.98 22.26 -1.24
C LYS A 33 -7.41 21.24 -2.29
N ALA A 34 -6.55 20.93 -3.26
CA ALA A 34 -6.87 19.98 -4.32
C ALA A 34 -7.14 18.56 -3.82
N LEU A 35 -6.44 18.12 -2.76
CA LEU A 35 -6.72 16.85 -2.09
C LEU A 35 -8.10 16.87 -1.40
N CYS A 36 -8.43 17.95 -0.68
CA CYS A 36 -9.73 18.13 -0.03
C CYS A 36 -10.87 18.20 -1.05
N ASP A 37 -10.68 18.90 -2.17
CA ASP A 37 -11.65 19.00 -3.27
C ASP A 37 -11.96 17.62 -3.89
N LYS A 38 -11.02 16.67 -3.83
CA LYS A 38 -11.22 15.27 -4.23
C LYS A 38 -11.78 14.38 -3.11
N GLY A 39 -12.05 14.93 -1.94
CA GLY A 39 -12.63 14.23 -0.80
C GLY A 39 -11.63 13.48 0.08
N PHE A 40 -10.32 13.70 -0.06
CA PHE A 40 -9.33 13.06 0.82
C PHE A 40 -9.26 13.77 2.17
N HIS A 41 -9.44 13.02 3.26
CA HIS A 41 -9.23 13.56 4.60
C HIS A 41 -7.72 13.75 4.85
N THR A 42 -7.24 14.98 4.70
CA THR A 42 -5.80 15.29 4.67
C THR A 42 -5.38 15.97 5.97
N PHE A 43 -4.38 15.42 6.65
CA PHE A 43 -3.71 16.09 7.75
C PHE A 43 -2.77 17.17 7.21
N PHE A 44 -3.05 18.41 7.59
CA PHE A 44 -2.25 19.59 7.28
C PHE A 44 -2.01 20.35 8.58
N ASP A 45 -0.77 20.35 9.05
CA ASP A 45 -0.41 21.05 10.28
C ASP A 45 -0.40 22.57 10.05
N GLU A 46 -1.46 23.22 10.52
CA GLU A 46 -1.65 24.68 10.49
C GLU A 46 -0.68 25.42 11.43
N ASP A 47 -0.17 24.74 12.46
CA ASP A 47 0.65 25.32 13.54
C ASP A 47 2.17 25.20 13.33
N LYS A 48 2.66 24.66 12.19
CA LYS A 48 4.12 24.58 11.84
C LYS A 48 4.92 25.90 11.90
N LEU A 49 4.29 27.05 12.18
CA LEU A 49 5.01 28.30 12.45
C LEU A 49 5.68 28.32 13.83
N HIS A 50 5.24 27.49 14.80
CA HIS A 50 5.71 27.53 16.19
C HIS A 50 6.34 26.19 16.61
N SER A 51 7.30 25.73 15.81
CA SER A 51 8.01 24.46 16.03
C SER A 51 8.69 24.43 17.41
N GLY A 52 8.21 23.57 18.30
CA GLY A 52 9.05 22.99 19.35
C GLY A 52 10.18 22.15 18.73
N GLU A 53 11.19 21.81 19.53
CA GLU A 53 12.36 21.05 19.06
C GLU A 53 12.06 19.58 18.73
N GLU A 54 10.92 19.05 19.18
CA GLU A 54 10.56 17.64 19.09
C GLU A 54 9.15 17.43 18.52
N ILE A 55 8.95 16.28 17.86
CA ILE A 55 7.64 15.86 17.37
C ILE A 55 6.68 15.67 18.55
N THR A 56 5.47 16.22 18.43
CA THR A 56 4.42 15.97 19.43
C THR A 56 3.83 14.57 19.28
N PRO A 57 3.40 13.91 20.38
CA PRO A 57 2.69 12.63 20.29
C PRO A 57 1.48 12.65 19.35
N ALA A 58 0.80 13.79 19.23
CA ALA A 58 -0.32 13.98 18.32
C ALA A 58 0.13 13.89 16.84
N LEU A 59 1.27 14.45 16.49
CA LEU A 59 1.83 14.38 15.14
C LEU A 59 2.34 12.98 14.80
N LEU A 60 3.02 12.30 15.73
CA LEU A 60 3.38 10.88 15.57
C LEU A 60 2.14 10.05 15.25
N LYS A 61 1.06 10.27 16.03
CA LYS A 61 -0.21 9.60 15.82
C LYS A 61 -0.84 9.94 14.47
N ALA A 62 -0.80 11.20 14.02
CA ALA A 62 -1.34 11.59 12.72
C ALA A 62 -0.62 10.92 11.53
N ILE A 63 0.71 10.79 11.60
CA ILE A 63 1.51 10.05 10.62
C ILE A 63 1.14 8.56 10.64
N GLN A 64 1.07 7.98 11.85
CA GLN A 64 0.67 6.59 12.03
C GLN A 64 -0.73 6.33 11.50
N ASP A 65 -1.68 7.23 11.72
CA ASP A 65 -3.10 7.12 11.34
C ASP A 65 -3.38 7.57 9.90
N SER A 66 -2.33 7.85 9.11
CA SER A 66 -2.42 8.17 7.70
C SER A 66 -2.19 6.96 6.79
N ARG A 67 -2.77 7.00 5.58
CA ARG A 67 -2.61 5.96 4.54
C ARG A 67 -1.48 6.30 3.57
N VAL A 68 -1.35 7.58 3.23
CA VAL A 68 -0.31 8.12 2.36
C VAL A 68 0.39 9.26 3.09
N ALA A 69 1.71 9.35 2.99
CA ALA A 69 2.47 10.55 3.33
C ALA A 69 3.06 11.15 2.05
N ILE A 70 2.72 12.42 1.77
CA ILE A 70 3.35 13.20 0.72
C ILE A 70 4.43 14.06 1.37
N ILE A 71 5.66 13.94 0.89
CA ILE A 71 6.81 14.67 1.40
C ILE A 71 7.19 15.72 0.37
N VAL A 72 6.85 16.98 0.64
CA VAL A 72 7.22 18.12 -0.20
C VAL A 72 8.61 18.59 0.20
N LEU A 73 9.60 18.10 -0.54
CA LEU A 73 11.01 18.45 -0.40
C LEU A 73 11.26 19.78 -1.13
N SER A 74 11.27 20.87 -0.38
CA SER A 74 11.64 22.22 -0.83
C SER A 74 13.13 22.51 -0.56
N GLU A 75 13.60 23.67 -1.00
CA GLU A 75 14.99 24.11 -0.84
C GLU A 75 15.47 24.10 0.62
N ASN A 76 14.64 24.57 1.57
CA ASN A 76 15.03 24.71 2.97
C ASN A 76 14.43 23.64 3.90
N TYR A 77 13.85 22.57 3.35
CA TYR A 77 13.23 21.50 4.14
C TYR A 77 14.16 20.96 5.24
N ALA A 78 15.41 20.68 4.88
CA ALA A 78 16.39 20.09 5.78
C ALA A 78 16.88 21.02 6.90
N PHE A 79 16.67 22.35 6.82
CA PHE A 79 17.04 23.24 7.94
C PHE A 79 16.13 23.05 9.16
N SER A 80 14.97 22.42 8.99
CA SER A 80 14.03 22.12 10.06
C SER A 80 14.34 20.76 10.69
N SER A 81 14.90 20.74 11.90
CA SER A 81 15.07 19.49 12.67
C SER A 81 13.74 18.75 12.83
N PHE A 82 12.65 19.50 13.02
CA PHE A 82 11.30 18.97 13.08
C PHE A 82 10.88 18.23 11.81
N CYS A 83 11.12 18.80 10.62
CA CYS A 83 10.79 18.13 9.35
C CYS A 83 11.67 16.90 9.08
N LEU A 84 12.91 16.89 9.60
CA LEU A 84 13.80 15.73 9.53
C LEU A 84 13.35 14.60 10.47
N ASP A 85 12.89 14.94 11.68
CA ASP A 85 12.28 13.98 12.58
C ASP A 85 10.97 13.41 11.96
N GLU A 86 10.13 14.26 11.35
CA GLU A 86 8.91 13.82 10.64
C GLU A 86 9.29 12.79 9.57
N LEU A 87 10.35 13.06 8.81
CA LEU A 87 10.86 12.18 7.76
C LEU A 87 11.30 10.82 8.31
N VAL A 88 12.04 10.77 9.41
CA VAL A 88 12.44 9.52 10.08
C VAL A 88 11.21 8.71 10.50
N THR A 89 10.24 9.38 11.12
CA THR A 89 8.98 8.76 11.57
C THR A 89 8.19 8.17 10.41
N ILE A 90 8.07 8.91 9.30
CA ILE A 90 7.41 8.44 8.07
C ILE A 90 8.10 7.17 7.56
N PHE A 91 9.43 7.10 7.57
CA PHE A 91 10.16 5.90 7.12
C PHE A 91 10.06 4.72 8.08
N HIS A 92 9.89 4.96 9.38
CA HIS A 92 9.50 3.91 10.32
C HIS A 92 8.12 3.36 9.97
N CYS A 93 7.11 4.23 9.81
CA CYS A 93 5.74 3.85 9.46
C CYS A 93 5.62 3.23 8.06
N LYS A 94 6.52 3.58 7.13
CA LYS A 94 6.60 2.98 5.78
C LYS A 94 6.83 1.48 5.85
N ARG A 95 7.65 1.00 6.80
CA ARG A 95 7.88 -0.45 7.03
C ARG A 95 6.60 -1.15 7.49
N GLU A 96 5.72 -0.40 8.14
CA GLU A 96 4.41 -0.86 8.60
C GLU A 96 3.29 -0.67 7.56
N GLY A 97 3.64 -0.21 6.34
CA GLY A 97 2.75 -0.10 5.19
C GLY A 97 2.13 1.28 4.94
N LEU A 98 2.66 2.36 5.53
CA LEU A 98 2.40 3.73 5.08
C LEU A 98 2.96 3.92 3.66
N LEU A 99 2.14 4.41 2.73
CA LEU A 99 2.59 4.70 1.37
C LEU A 99 3.27 6.06 1.34
N VAL A 100 4.43 6.16 0.69
CA VAL A 100 5.21 7.40 0.62
C VAL A 100 5.24 7.93 -0.82
N ILE A 101 4.99 9.23 -0.98
CA ILE A 101 5.09 9.96 -2.26
C ILE A 101 6.06 11.14 -2.06
N PRO A 102 7.29 11.06 -2.57
CA PRO A 102 8.19 12.21 -2.57
C PRO A 102 7.83 13.19 -3.69
N VAL A 103 7.78 14.47 -3.35
CA VAL A 103 7.58 15.60 -4.26
C VAL A 103 8.78 16.53 -4.13
N PHE A 104 9.62 16.60 -5.15
CA PHE A 104 10.77 17.50 -5.19
C PHE A 104 10.34 18.84 -5.77
N TYR A 105 10.10 19.83 -4.91
CA TYR A 105 9.62 21.15 -5.33
C TYR A 105 10.79 22.11 -5.49
N LYS A 106 11.15 22.43 -6.73
CA LYS A 106 12.27 23.32 -7.09
C LYS A 106 13.63 22.89 -6.51
N VAL A 107 13.81 21.58 -6.30
CA VAL A 107 15.07 21.00 -5.83
C VAL A 107 15.46 19.81 -6.70
N ASP A 108 16.76 19.65 -6.95
CA ASP A 108 17.27 18.45 -7.61
C ASP A 108 17.29 17.26 -6.63
N PRO A 109 16.71 16.10 -6.97
CA PRO A 109 16.74 14.91 -6.11
C PRO A 109 18.15 14.48 -5.68
N SER A 110 19.19 14.75 -6.48
CA SER A 110 20.58 14.45 -6.13
C SER A 110 21.09 15.29 -4.95
N TYR A 111 20.59 16.52 -4.78
CA TYR A 111 20.94 17.36 -3.63
C TYR A 111 20.36 16.78 -2.35
N VAL A 112 19.15 16.22 -2.41
CA VAL A 112 18.54 15.49 -1.29
C VAL A 112 19.28 14.18 -1.03
N ARG A 113 19.53 13.36 -2.07
CA ARG A 113 20.16 12.02 -1.95
C ARG A 113 21.55 12.06 -1.34
N HIS A 114 22.35 13.02 -1.77
CA HIS A 114 23.75 13.14 -1.40
C HIS A 114 24.01 14.31 -0.44
N GLN A 115 22.94 14.94 0.07
CA GLN A 115 23.00 16.11 0.96
C GLN A 115 23.98 17.17 0.45
N LYS A 116 23.74 17.66 -0.78
CA LYS A 116 24.49 18.74 -1.44
C LYS A 116 23.68 20.03 -1.45
N GLY A 117 24.32 21.16 -1.78
CA GLY A 117 23.67 22.47 -1.79
C GLY A 117 23.08 22.81 -0.41
N SER A 118 21.88 23.39 -0.40
CA SER A 118 21.15 23.77 0.82
C SER A 118 20.98 22.61 1.81
N TYR A 119 20.82 21.37 1.33
CA TYR A 119 20.70 20.19 2.18
C TYR A 119 22.02 19.86 2.90
N GLY A 120 23.16 20.06 2.22
CA GLY A 120 24.48 19.88 2.83
C GLY A 120 24.75 20.93 3.90
N GLU A 121 24.45 22.19 3.60
CA GLU A 121 24.56 23.30 4.55
C GLU A 121 23.69 23.08 5.79
N ALA A 122 22.45 22.63 5.60
CA ALA A 122 21.55 22.27 6.70
C ALA A 122 22.14 21.16 7.58
N MET A 123 22.69 20.10 6.97
CA MET A 123 23.33 19.02 7.72
C MET A 123 24.55 19.49 8.51
N THR A 124 25.37 20.40 7.96
CA THR A 124 26.52 20.97 8.67
C THR A 124 26.07 21.78 9.90
N LYS A 125 25.06 22.67 9.74
CA LYS A 125 24.51 23.42 10.88
C LYS A 125 23.92 22.51 11.96
N HIS A 126 23.21 21.47 11.56
CA HIS A 126 22.68 20.49 12.50
C HIS A 126 23.78 19.69 13.19
N GLN A 127 24.86 19.33 12.49
CA GLN A 127 26.00 18.66 13.10
C GLN A 127 26.67 19.52 14.17
N GLU A 128 26.73 20.84 13.99
CA GLU A 128 27.22 21.78 15.00
C GLU A 128 26.29 21.92 16.20
N ARG A 129 24.97 21.95 15.96
CA ARG A 129 23.95 22.09 17.01
C ARG A 129 23.74 20.80 17.82
N PHE A 130 23.86 19.65 17.19
CA PHE A 130 23.56 18.33 17.75
C PHE A 130 24.79 17.43 17.84
N LYS A 131 25.97 17.99 18.16
CA LYS A 131 27.26 17.27 18.23
C LYS A 131 27.20 15.97 19.04
N ASP A 132 26.44 15.98 20.13
CA ASP A 132 26.32 14.83 21.05
C ASP A 132 25.19 13.85 20.66
N LYS A 133 24.45 14.11 19.57
CA LYS A 133 23.36 13.26 19.08
C LYS A 133 23.68 12.68 17.69
N MET A 134 24.84 12.02 17.57
CA MET A 134 25.34 11.50 16.29
C MET A 134 24.40 10.46 15.65
N GLU A 135 23.75 9.61 16.45
CA GLU A 135 22.77 8.63 15.96
C GLU A 135 21.60 9.32 15.25
N LYS A 136 21.05 10.39 15.84
CA LYS A 136 19.97 11.20 15.25
C LYS A 136 20.38 11.82 13.91
N LEU A 137 21.61 12.34 13.80
CA LEU A 137 22.15 12.85 12.54
C LEU A 137 22.28 11.75 11.47
N GLN A 138 22.66 10.54 11.85
CA GLN A 138 22.74 9.40 10.95
C GLN A 138 21.35 8.96 10.45
N GLU A 139 20.35 8.93 11.33
CA GLU A 139 18.96 8.64 10.96
C GLU A 139 18.42 9.64 9.94
N TRP A 140 18.67 10.94 10.15
CA TRP A 140 18.28 11.99 9.21
C TRP A 140 18.93 11.81 7.84
N ARG A 141 20.24 11.57 7.78
CA ARG A 141 20.96 11.32 6.51
C ARG A 141 20.42 10.08 5.80
N MET A 142 20.17 9.02 6.56
CA MET A 142 19.62 7.78 6.03
C MET A 142 18.21 7.98 5.48
N ALA A 143 17.36 8.76 6.16
CA ALA A 143 16.00 9.04 5.71
C ALA A 143 15.97 9.95 4.46
N LEU A 144 16.85 10.96 4.39
CA LEU A 144 17.03 11.81 3.20
C LEU A 144 17.51 11.02 1.98
N LYS A 145 18.45 10.08 2.18
CA LYS A 145 18.87 9.17 1.11
C LYS A 145 17.72 8.29 0.65
N GLN A 146 17.02 7.64 1.58
CA GLN A 146 15.91 6.74 1.26
C GLN A 146 14.77 7.45 0.53
N VAL A 147 14.37 8.66 0.94
CA VAL A 147 13.31 9.42 0.26
C VAL A 147 13.72 9.83 -1.16
N ALA A 148 15.00 10.14 -1.37
CA ALA A 148 15.52 10.46 -2.69
C ALA A 148 15.70 9.23 -3.60
N ASP A 149 15.81 8.04 -3.02
CA ASP A 149 15.89 6.77 -3.75
C ASP A 149 14.51 6.23 -4.17
N LEU A 150 13.42 6.77 -3.60
CA LEU A 150 12.07 6.48 -4.06
C LEU A 150 11.76 7.21 -5.37
N SER A 151 10.95 6.59 -6.22
CA SER A 151 10.35 7.27 -7.37
C SER A 151 9.41 8.38 -6.89
N GLY A 152 9.58 9.59 -7.43
CA GLY A 152 8.78 10.76 -7.08
C GLY A 152 8.66 11.74 -8.22
N SER A 153 7.76 12.70 -8.03
CA SER A 153 7.51 13.78 -8.98
C SER A 153 8.41 14.97 -8.67
N HIS A 154 8.96 15.61 -9.69
CA HIS A 154 9.82 16.78 -9.53
C HIS A 154 9.23 17.97 -10.29
N PHE A 155 9.08 19.09 -9.59
CA PHE A 155 8.62 20.35 -10.17
C PHE A 155 9.83 21.25 -10.46
N LYS A 156 9.89 21.77 -11.68
CA LYS A 156 10.84 22.80 -12.11
C LYS A 156 10.07 23.91 -12.81
N ASP A 157 10.48 25.15 -12.56
CA ASP A 157 9.90 26.32 -13.24
C ASP A 157 10.02 26.16 -14.76
N GLY A 158 8.95 26.48 -15.48
CA GLY A 158 8.86 26.35 -16.94
C GLY A 158 8.60 24.93 -17.47
N GLY A 159 8.51 23.90 -16.61
CA GLY A 159 8.22 22.52 -17.05
C GLY A 159 6.73 22.22 -17.25
N SER A 160 5.87 22.69 -16.35
CA SER A 160 4.40 22.56 -16.41
C SER A 160 3.76 23.60 -15.49
N TYR A 161 2.46 23.84 -15.62
CA TYR A 161 1.75 24.68 -14.65
C TYR A 161 1.63 23.96 -13.30
N GLU A 162 1.73 24.72 -12.21
CA GLU A 162 1.65 24.17 -10.84
C GLU A 162 0.36 23.37 -10.61
N TYR A 163 -0.78 23.84 -11.15
CA TYR A 163 -2.07 23.14 -11.01
C TYR A 163 -2.10 21.78 -11.75
N GLU A 164 -1.42 21.64 -12.89
CA GLU A 164 -1.31 20.39 -13.64
C GLU A 164 -0.44 19.39 -12.86
N PHE A 165 0.67 19.89 -12.32
CA PHE A 165 1.56 19.12 -11.48
C PHE A 165 0.85 18.63 -10.20
N ILE A 166 0.11 19.51 -9.51
CA ILE A 166 -0.74 19.14 -8.38
C ILE A 166 -1.78 18.10 -8.79
N GLY A 167 -2.46 18.29 -9.92
CA GLY A 167 -3.42 17.31 -10.45
C GLY A 167 -2.80 15.92 -10.61
N SER A 168 -1.57 15.84 -11.11
CA SER A 168 -0.85 14.57 -11.26
C SER A 168 -0.55 13.88 -9.92
N ILE A 169 -0.22 14.65 -8.87
CA ILE A 169 0.01 14.14 -7.52
C ILE A 169 -1.29 13.62 -6.92
N VAL A 170 -2.38 14.37 -7.07
CA VAL A 170 -3.71 14.00 -6.59
C VAL A 170 -4.20 12.71 -7.27
N GLU A 171 -3.95 12.55 -8.57
CA GLU A 171 -4.21 11.30 -9.30
C GLU A 171 -3.34 10.14 -8.78
N GLU A 172 -2.06 10.38 -8.45
CA GLU A 172 -1.22 9.35 -7.82
C GLU A 172 -1.77 8.92 -6.46
N VAL A 173 -2.16 9.87 -5.61
CA VAL A 173 -2.80 9.60 -4.31
C VAL A 173 -4.07 8.77 -4.51
N SER A 174 -4.94 9.18 -5.43
CA SER A 174 -6.17 8.47 -5.77
C SER A 174 -5.91 7.03 -6.19
N ARG A 175 -4.90 6.77 -7.05
CA ARG A 175 -4.52 5.40 -7.42
C ARG A 175 -4.02 4.60 -6.23
N LYS A 176 -3.22 5.21 -5.34
CA LYS A 176 -2.66 4.52 -4.16
C LYS A 176 -3.74 4.21 -3.11
N ILE A 177 -4.67 5.13 -2.89
CA ILE A 177 -5.80 4.98 -1.96
C ILE A 177 -6.89 4.07 -2.52
N GLY A 178 -7.26 4.23 -3.78
CA GLY A 178 -8.33 3.46 -4.44
C GLY A 178 -8.04 1.96 -4.52
N ARG A 179 -6.78 1.54 -4.29
CA ARG A 179 -6.39 0.12 -4.11
C ARG A 179 -6.96 -0.50 -2.84
N GLY A 180 -7.26 0.30 -1.82
CA GLY A 180 -7.22 -0.14 -0.42
C GLY A 180 -8.49 -0.72 0.19
N SER A 181 -9.69 -0.45 -0.32
CA SER A 181 -10.91 -0.98 0.32
C SER A 181 -11.98 -1.36 -0.68
N LEU A 182 -12.30 -2.64 -0.71
CA LEU A 182 -13.55 -3.14 -1.28
C LEU A 182 -14.65 -3.00 -0.22
N HIS A 183 -15.87 -2.71 -0.66
CA HIS A 183 -17.00 -2.64 0.26
C HIS A 183 -17.23 -4.01 0.91
N VAL A 184 -17.08 -4.08 2.23
CA VAL A 184 -17.53 -5.20 3.06
C VAL A 184 -18.91 -4.81 3.58
N ALA A 185 -19.86 -5.75 3.64
CA ALA A 185 -21.19 -5.50 4.21
C ALA A 185 -21.10 -4.80 5.58
N ASP A 186 -22.12 -3.98 5.91
CA ASP A 186 -22.12 -2.98 7.00
C ASP A 186 -21.79 -3.51 8.41
N TYR A 187 -21.79 -4.82 8.64
CA TYR A 187 -21.57 -5.44 9.95
C TYR A 187 -20.72 -6.74 9.87
N PRO A 188 -19.39 -6.68 9.78
CA PRO A 188 -18.54 -7.85 10.01
C PRO A 188 -18.33 -8.07 11.52
N VAL A 189 -19.41 -8.19 12.30
CA VAL A 189 -19.29 -8.50 13.73
C VAL A 189 -18.91 -9.97 13.88
N GLY A 190 -17.72 -10.25 14.44
CA GLY A 190 -17.28 -11.59 14.83
C GLY A 190 -16.20 -12.27 13.98
N GLN A 191 -15.69 -11.64 12.91
CA GLN A 191 -14.65 -12.26 12.06
C GLN A 191 -13.20 -11.97 12.47
N ALA A 192 -12.95 -11.06 13.43
CA ALA A 192 -11.59 -10.63 13.79
C ALA A 192 -10.65 -11.80 14.14
N SER A 193 -11.15 -12.84 14.82
CA SER A 193 -10.36 -14.05 15.13
C SER A 193 -10.01 -14.85 13.87
N GLN A 194 -10.98 -15.06 12.96
CA GLN A 194 -10.75 -15.78 11.70
C GLN A 194 -9.78 -15.01 10.78
N VAL A 195 -9.94 -13.68 10.69
CA VAL A 195 -9.01 -12.81 9.95
C VAL A 195 -7.59 -12.98 10.50
N THR A 196 -7.43 -12.95 11.82
CA THR A 196 -6.13 -13.16 12.49
C THR A 196 -5.54 -14.54 12.19
N GLU A 197 -6.35 -15.61 12.20
CA GLU A 197 -5.89 -16.96 11.86
C GLU A 197 -5.43 -17.08 10.41
N VAL A 198 -6.19 -16.49 9.46
CA VAL A 198 -5.80 -16.45 8.05
C VAL A 198 -4.54 -15.61 7.83
N MET A 199 -4.41 -14.47 8.53
CA MET A 199 -3.20 -13.64 8.48
C MET A 199 -1.94 -14.39 8.96
N LYS A 200 -2.06 -15.24 9.99
CA LYS A 200 -0.95 -16.10 10.44
C LYS A 200 -0.54 -17.11 9.37
N LEU A 201 -1.50 -17.68 8.64
CA LEU A 201 -1.20 -18.60 7.53
C LEU A 201 -0.54 -17.89 6.35
N LEU A 202 -0.94 -16.63 6.12
CA LEU A 202 -0.39 -15.77 5.07
C LEU A 202 1.03 -15.36 5.36
N ASP A 203 1.41 -15.13 6.61
CA ASP A 203 2.77 -14.71 6.96
C ASP A 203 3.23 -13.49 6.13
N VAL A 204 2.44 -12.41 6.14
CA VAL A 204 2.61 -11.24 5.23
C VAL A 204 3.96 -10.53 5.39
N GLY A 205 4.69 -10.76 6.49
CA GLY A 205 6.02 -10.21 6.74
C GLY A 205 7.17 -10.93 6.02
N SER A 206 6.94 -12.14 5.50
CA SER A 206 7.95 -12.91 4.76
C SER A 206 7.98 -12.51 3.28
N ASP A 207 9.12 -11.99 2.82
CA ASP A 207 9.34 -11.57 1.42
C ASP A 207 10.13 -12.58 0.59
N ASP A 208 10.51 -13.72 1.17
CA ASP A 208 11.38 -14.73 0.56
C ASP A 208 10.61 -15.82 -0.19
N VAL A 209 9.34 -16.07 0.16
CA VAL A 209 8.54 -17.17 -0.40
C VAL A 209 7.17 -16.70 -0.90
N VAL A 210 6.60 -17.50 -1.81
CA VAL A 210 5.22 -17.35 -2.28
C VAL A 210 4.32 -18.27 -1.46
N HIS A 211 3.19 -17.77 -0.98
CA HIS A 211 2.19 -18.59 -0.31
C HIS A 211 0.87 -18.61 -1.09
N ILE A 212 0.42 -19.83 -1.39
CA ILE A 212 -0.91 -20.11 -1.92
C ILE A 212 -1.73 -20.75 -0.80
N ILE A 213 -2.86 -20.14 -0.46
CA ILE A 213 -3.71 -20.57 0.66
C ILE A 213 -5.12 -20.82 0.17
N GLY A 214 -5.71 -21.92 0.63
CA GLY A 214 -7.10 -22.25 0.35
C GLY A 214 -8.02 -21.98 1.55
N ILE A 215 -8.98 -21.07 1.40
CA ILE A 215 -10.08 -20.87 2.35
C ILE A 215 -11.29 -21.69 1.87
N TYR A 216 -11.74 -22.65 2.68
CA TYR A 216 -12.83 -23.54 2.26
C TYR A 216 -13.86 -23.82 3.35
N GLY A 217 -15.05 -24.26 2.93
CA GLY A 217 -16.19 -24.49 3.80
C GLY A 217 -17.52 -24.47 3.06
N MET A 218 -18.58 -24.89 3.75
CA MET A 218 -19.95 -24.94 3.19
C MET A 218 -20.42 -23.56 2.70
N ARG A 219 -21.49 -23.57 1.88
CA ARG A 219 -22.15 -22.33 1.45
C ARG A 219 -22.66 -21.57 2.68
N GLY A 220 -22.63 -20.24 2.63
CA GLY A 220 -23.17 -19.38 3.69
C GLY A 220 -22.25 -19.15 4.89
N LEU A 221 -21.08 -19.81 4.98
CA LEU A 221 -20.15 -19.63 6.11
C LEU A 221 -19.33 -18.32 6.07
N GLY A 222 -19.59 -17.40 5.15
CA GLY A 222 -18.88 -16.12 5.10
C GLY A 222 -17.47 -16.15 4.47
N LYS A 223 -17.10 -17.19 3.71
CA LYS A 223 -15.77 -17.27 3.03
C LYS A 223 -15.40 -16.03 2.23
N THR A 224 -16.34 -15.54 1.42
CA THR A 224 -16.15 -14.36 0.57
C THR A 224 -15.93 -13.12 1.44
N THR A 225 -16.73 -12.96 2.50
CA THR A 225 -16.57 -11.87 3.48
C THR A 225 -15.21 -11.93 4.17
N LEU A 226 -14.80 -13.11 4.66
CA LEU A 226 -13.48 -13.31 5.28
C LEU A 226 -12.35 -12.96 4.32
N ALA A 227 -12.46 -13.36 3.05
CA ALA A 227 -11.46 -13.02 2.05
C ALA A 227 -11.41 -11.52 1.74
N LEU A 228 -12.55 -10.83 1.75
CA LEU A 228 -12.62 -9.37 1.60
C LEU A 228 -12.02 -8.64 2.81
N ASP A 229 -12.32 -9.08 4.04
CA ASP A 229 -11.74 -8.52 5.26
C ASP A 229 -10.21 -8.66 5.25
N VAL A 230 -9.72 -9.85 4.87
CA VAL A 230 -8.29 -10.10 4.70
C VAL A 230 -7.70 -9.22 3.60
N TYR A 231 -8.35 -9.10 2.44
CA TYR A 231 -7.91 -8.23 1.34
C TYR A 231 -7.71 -6.79 1.81
N ASN A 232 -8.75 -6.20 2.40
CA ASN A 232 -8.74 -4.82 2.87
C ASN A 232 -7.66 -4.58 3.94
N SER A 233 -7.39 -5.59 4.76
CA SER A 233 -6.38 -5.49 5.81
C SER A 233 -4.93 -5.51 5.28
N ILE A 234 -4.66 -6.23 4.19
CA ILE A 234 -3.27 -6.53 3.79
C ILE A 234 -2.88 -6.03 2.39
N ALA A 235 -3.82 -5.63 1.53
CA ALA A 235 -3.55 -5.27 0.13
C ALA A 235 -2.44 -4.21 -0.02
N ARG A 236 -2.35 -3.28 0.93
CA ARG A 236 -1.32 -2.22 0.99
C ARG A 236 0.12 -2.72 1.14
N HIS A 237 0.34 -3.97 1.54
CA HIS A 237 1.68 -4.56 1.71
C HIS A 237 2.27 -5.14 0.41
N PHE A 238 1.55 -5.02 -0.71
CA PHE A 238 1.90 -5.58 -2.00
C PHE A 238 2.04 -4.49 -3.05
N ASP A 239 2.84 -4.74 -4.08
CA ASP A 239 3.05 -3.81 -5.19
C ASP A 239 1.73 -3.59 -5.94
N GLU A 240 1.01 -4.68 -6.19
CA GLU A 240 -0.29 -4.71 -6.84
C GLU A 240 -1.19 -5.78 -6.20
N SER A 241 -2.50 -5.52 -6.18
CA SER A 241 -3.49 -6.42 -5.61
C SER A 241 -4.72 -6.58 -6.49
N CYS A 242 -5.32 -7.77 -6.49
CA CYS A 242 -6.52 -8.07 -7.24
C CYS A 242 -7.42 -9.03 -6.47
N PHE A 243 -8.66 -8.61 -6.24
CA PHE A 243 -9.73 -9.48 -5.77
C PHE A 243 -10.63 -9.83 -6.96
N LEU A 244 -10.57 -11.08 -7.39
CA LEU A 244 -11.39 -11.58 -8.48
C LEU A 244 -12.60 -12.30 -7.91
N GLN A 245 -13.74 -11.61 -7.89
CA GLN A 245 -14.99 -12.10 -7.34
C GLN A 245 -15.67 -13.13 -8.25
N ASN A 246 -16.44 -14.06 -7.66
CA ASN A 246 -17.39 -14.92 -8.39
C ASN A 246 -16.77 -15.69 -9.56
N VAL A 247 -15.54 -16.21 -9.41
CA VAL A 247 -14.78 -16.90 -10.47
C VAL A 247 -15.61 -17.98 -11.17
N ARG A 248 -16.44 -18.72 -10.42
CA ARG A 248 -17.38 -19.70 -10.99
C ARG A 248 -18.30 -19.09 -12.04
N GLU A 249 -19.02 -18.03 -11.69
CA GLU A 249 -20.04 -17.45 -12.57
C GLU A 249 -19.41 -16.63 -13.69
N GLU A 250 -18.38 -15.84 -13.38
CA GLU A 250 -17.71 -14.99 -14.36
C GLU A 250 -16.98 -15.81 -15.44
N SER A 251 -16.31 -16.92 -15.07
CA SER A 251 -15.72 -17.83 -16.06
C SER A 251 -16.77 -18.54 -16.91
N LYS A 252 -17.97 -18.80 -16.40
CA LYS A 252 -19.06 -19.40 -17.16
C LYS A 252 -19.66 -18.40 -18.15
N LYS A 253 -19.79 -17.14 -17.74
CA LYS A 253 -20.44 -16.08 -18.53
C LYS A 253 -19.52 -15.48 -19.60
N HIS A 254 -18.26 -15.23 -19.24
CA HIS A 254 -17.32 -14.48 -20.08
C HIS A 254 -16.04 -15.26 -20.45
N GLY A 255 -15.86 -16.46 -19.89
CA GLY A 255 -14.71 -17.32 -20.16
C GLY A 255 -13.46 -16.98 -19.35
N LEU A 256 -12.49 -17.90 -19.34
CA LEU A 256 -11.23 -17.74 -18.60
C LEU A 256 -10.37 -16.57 -19.12
N LYS A 257 -10.45 -16.29 -20.43
CA LYS A 257 -9.75 -15.17 -21.06
C LYS A 257 -10.14 -13.84 -20.42
N HIS A 258 -11.43 -13.62 -20.18
CA HIS A 258 -11.92 -12.41 -19.54
C HIS A 258 -11.35 -12.22 -18.13
N LEU A 259 -11.32 -13.30 -17.33
CA LEU A 259 -10.73 -13.28 -16.01
C LEU A 259 -9.23 -12.94 -16.04
N GLN A 260 -8.48 -13.50 -16.99
CA GLN A 260 -7.07 -13.19 -17.17
C GLN A 260 -6.85 -11.73 -17.58
N SER A 261 -7.67 -11.18 -18.48
CA SER A 261 -7.61 -9.76 -18.85
C SER A 261 -7.82 -8.83 -17.65
N ILE A 262 -8.76 -9.16 -16.74
CA ILE A 262 -8.96 -8.40 -15.50
C ILE A 262 -7.68 -8.45 -14.64
N ILE A 263 -7.10 -9.63 -14.46
CA ILE A 263 -5.88 -9.82 -13.65
C ILE A 263 -4.70 -9.06 -14.23
N ILE A 264 -4.46 -9.18 -15.54
CA ILE A 264 -3.37 -8.47 -16.23
C ILE A 264 -3.59 -6.97 -16.09
N SER A 265 -4.81 -6.48 -16.31
CA SER A 265 -5.09 -5.05 -16.15
C SER A 265 -4.86 -4.54 -14.73
N LYS A 266 -5.33 -5.27 -13.72
CA LYS A 266 -5.19 -4.89 -12.31
C LYS A 266 -3.76 -5.03 -11.77
N LEU A 267 -3.04 -6.09 -12.14
CA LEU A 267 -1.71 -6.41 -11.57
C LEU A 267 -0.54 -5.94 -12.43
N LEU A 268 -0.75 -5.68 -13.72
CA LEU A 268 0.28 -5.21 -14.64
C LEU A 268 0.04 -3.77 -15.11
N GLY A 269 -1.18 -3.23 -14.94
CA GLY A 269 -1.53 -1.87 -15.35
C GLY A 269 -1.77 -1.72 -16.85
N GLU A 270 -1.78 -2.82 -17.60
CA GLU A 270 -2.02 -2.82 -19.04
C GLU A 270 -3.51 -2.63 -19.33
N LYS A 271 -3.83 -1.65 -20.17
CA LYS A 271 -5.19 -1.39 -20.64
C LYS A 271 -5.37 -2.01 -22.03
N ASP A 272 -6.61 -2.31 -22.40
CA ASP A 272 -6.99 -2.77 -23.75
C ASP A 272 -6.29 -4.06 -24.23
N ILE A 273 -6.08 -5.01 -23.31
CA ILE A 273 -5.41 -6.29 -23.60
C ILE A 273 -6.33 -7.18 -24.44
N ASN A 274 -5.95 -7.45 -25.68
CA ASN A 274 -6.60 -8.44 -26.53
C ASN A 274 -5.84 -9.77 -26.53
N LEU A 275 -6.27 -10.71 -25.68
CA LEU A 275 -5.72 -12.07 -25.68
C LEU A 275 -6.35 -12.90 -26.82
N ALA A 276 -5.52 -13.63 -27.58
CA ALA A 276 -5.93 -14.61 -28.56
C ALA A 276 -6.47 -15.89 -27.91
N SER A 277 -5.95 -16.28 -26.73
CA SER A 277 -6.40 -17.47 -26.01
C SER A 277 -6.15 -17.40 -24.50
N TYR A 278 -6.79 -18.29 -23.73
CA TYR A 278 -6.48 -18.40 -22.29
C TYR A 278 -5.05 -18.92 -22.02
N ARG A 279 -4.43 -19.61 -23.00
CA ARG A 279 -3.04 -20.10 -22.87
C ARG A 279 -2.04 -18.96 -22.99
N GLU A 280 -2.32 -18.01 -23.88
CA GLU A 280 -1.54 -16.77 -23.98
C GLU A 280 -1.65 -15.94 -22.70
N GLY A 281 -2.87 -15.77 -22.17
CA GLY A 281 -3.08 -15.09 -20.90
C GLY A 281 -2.30 -15.74 -19.75
N ALA A 282 -2.31 -17.07 -19.66
CA ALA A 282 -1.53 -17.81 -18.67
C ALA A 282 -0.02 -17.57 -18.80
N SER A 283 0.52 -17.64 -20.03
CA SER A 283 1.93 -17.37 -20.32
C SER A 283 2.35 -15.94 -19.94
N MET A 284 1.47 -14.96 -20.23
CA MET A 284 1.71 -13.56 -19.88
C MET A 284 1.71 -13.35 -18.37
N ILE A 285 0.73 -13.91 -17.66
CA ILE A 285 0.65 -13.87 -16.19
C ILE A 285 1.93 -14.46 -15.58
N GLN A 286 2.31 -15.69 -15.95
CA GLN A 286 3.51 -16.35 -15.42
C GLN A 286 4.79 -15.54 -15.69
N SER A 287 5.01 -15.11 -16.92
CA SER A 287 6.27 -14.48 -17.32
C SER A 287 6.49 -13.11 -16.66
N ARG A 288 5.40 -12.38 -16.35
CA ARG A 288 5.42 -11.01 -15.82
C ARG A 288 5.25 -10.96 -14.30
N LEU A 289 4.32 -11.72 -13.73
CA LEU A 289 4.05 -11.69 -12.28
C LEU A 289 5.15 -12.36 -11.44
N ARG A 290 5.98 -13.24 -12.03
CA ARG A 290 7.16 -13.82 -11.36
C ARG A 290 8.18 -12.79 -10.83
N ARG A 291 8.05 -11.52 -11.22
CA ARG A 291 8.95 -10.41 -10.83
C ARG A 291 8.27 -9.35 -9.96
N LYS A 292 7.02 -9.57 -9.53
CA LYS A 292 6.27 -8.62 -8.70
C LYS A 292 5.80 -9.29 -7.42
N LYS A 293 5.78 -8.53 -6.32
CA LYS A 293 5.14 -8.94 -5.06
C LYS A 293 3.66 -8.59 -5.14
N VAL A 294 2.79 -9.58 -5.35
CA VAL A 294 1.35 -9.35 -5.56
C VAL A 294 0.45 -10.06 -4.55
N LEU A 295 -0.72 -9.47 -4.29
CA LEU A 295 -1.84 -10.14 -3.62
C LEU A 295 -2.93 -10.49 -4.64
N LEU A 296 -3.20 -11.78 -4.80
CA LEU A 296 -4.26 -12.25 -5.70
C LEU A 296 -5.27 -13.10 -4.93
N ILE A 297 -6.54 -12.68 -4.93
CA ILE A 297 -7.64 -13.45 -4.31
C ILE A 297 -8.60 -13.92 -5.40
N LEU A 298 -8.85 -15.22 -5.47
CA LEU A 298 -9.85 -15.84 -6.34
C LEU A 298 -11.03 -16.31 -5.47
N ASP A 299 -12.18 -15.69 -5.64
CA ASP A 299 -13.39 -16.02 -4.88
C ASP A 299 -14.32 -16.99 -5.64
N ASP A 300 -14.92 -17.94 -4.90
CA ASP A 300 -15.89 -18.93 -5.36
C ASP A 300 -15.39 -19.82 -6.52
N VAL A 301 -14.14 -20.32 -6.41
CA VAL A 301 -13.56 -21.25 -7.38
C VAL A 301 -14.20 -22.64 -7.24
N ASN A 302 -14.60 -23.25 -8.36
CA ASN A 302 -15.26 -24.56 -8.36
C ASN A 302 -14.68 -25.56 -9.37
N LYS A 303 -13.72 -25.19 -10.21
CA LYS A 303 -13.12 -26.07 -11.21
C LYS A 303 -11.61 -25.95 -11.27
N ARG A 304 -10.94 -27.08 -11.57
CA ARG A 304 -9.47 -27.14 -11.72
C ARG A 304 -8.95 -26.29 -12.87
N GLU A 305 -9.73 -26.15 -13.95
CA GLU A 305 -9.37 -25.33 -15.11
C GLU A 305 -9.18 -23.84 -14.75
N GLN A 306 -9.97 -23.32 -13.81
CA GLN A 306 -9.85 -21.94 -13.32
C GLN A 306 -8.50 -21.72 -12.63
N LEU A 307 -8.11 -22.65 -11.74
CA LEU A 307 -6.82 -22.58 -11.05
C LEU A 307 -5.65 -22.74 -12.01
N LYS A 308 -5.71 -23.69 -12.95
CA LYS A 308 -4.65 -23.87 -13.95
C LYS A 308 -4.46 -22.65 -14.86
N ALA A 309 -5.53 -21.94 -15.19
CA ALA A 309 -5.47 -20.78 -16.07
C ALA A 309 -4.99 -19.50 -15.35
N ILE A 310 -5.23 -19.39 -14.05
CA ILE A 310 -5.02 -18.14 -13.30
C ILE A 310 -3.86 -18.22 -12.30
N VAL A 311 -3.75 -19.32 -11.57
CA VAL A 311 -2.80 -19.49 -10.45
C VAL A 311 -1.58 -20.30 -10.88
N GLY A 312 -1.77 -21.35 -11.68
CA GLY A 312 -0.66 -22.17 -12.17
C GLY A 312 0.09 -22.89 -11.04
N ARG A 313 1.36 -22.55 -10.83
CA ARG A 313 2.23 -23.03 -9.74
C ARG A 313 2.81 -21.83 -9.00
N SER A 314 3.45 -22.05 -7.84
CA SER A 314 4.01 -20.96 -7.03
C SER A 314 5.05 -20.09 -7.76
N ASP A 315 5.72 -20.64 -8.77
CA ASP A 315 6.72 -19.96 -9.63
C ASP A 315 6.11 -18.93 -10.60
N TRP A 316 4.78 -18.81 -10.66
CA TRP A 316 4.10 -17.78 -11.44
C TRP A 316 4.20 -16.39 -10.80
N PHE A 317 4.54 -16.31 -9.51
CA PHE A 317 4.53 -15.08 -8.73
C PHE A 317 5.90 -14.78 -8.14
N GLY A 318 6.20 -13.50 -7.94
CA GLY A 318 7.47 -13.08 -7.33
C GLY A 318 7.51 -13.37 -5.82
N PRO A 319 8.71 -13.47 -5.22
CA PRO A 319 8.88 -13.62 -3.77
C PRO A 319 8.03 -12.62 -2.96
N GLY A 320 7.51 -13.06 -1.82
CA GLY A 320 6.60 -12.28 -0.97
C GLY A 320 5.15 -12.23 -1.46
N SER A 321 4.81 -12.80 -2.63
CA SER A 321 3.44 -12.81 -3.13
C SER A 321 2.52 -13.72 -2.32
N ARG A 322 1.23 -13.35 -2.25
CA ARG A 322 0.18 -14.13 -1.58
C ARG A 322 -0.99 -14.38 -2.52
N VAL A 323 -1.39 -15.63 -2.62
CA VAL A 323 -2.56 -16.05 -3.39
C VAL A 323 -3.56 -16.72 -2.47
N ILE A 324 -4.81 -16.26 -2.49
CA ILE A 324 -5.89 -16.81 -1.67
C ILE A 324 -6.96 -17.36 -2.61
N ILE A 325 -7.37 -18.60 -2.39
CA ILE A 325 -8.42 -19.27 -3.15
C ILE A 325 -9.58 -19.54 -2.21
N THR A 326 -10.76 -18.99 -2.47
CA THR A 326 -11.98 -19.39 -1.76
C THR A 326 -12.70 -20.47 -2.56
N THR A 327 -13.12 -21.54 -1.88
CA THR A 327 -13.85 -22.63 -2.52
C THR A 327 -14.75 -23.39 -1.55
N ARG A 328 -15.69 -24.18 -2.06
CA ARG A 328 -16.44 -25.15 -1.25
C ARG A 328 -15.73 -26.49 -1.14
N TYR A 329 -14.81 -26.77 -2.06
CA TYR A 329 -14.30 -28.11 -2.29
C TYR A 329 -12.86 -28.25 -1.82
N LYS A 330 -12.64 -28.86 -0.64
CA LYS A 330 -11.28 -29.17 -0.15
C LYS A 330 -10.46 -29.97 -1.16
N ARG A 331 -11.12 -30.89 -1.89
CA ARG A 331 -10.49 -31.70 -2.94
C ARG A 331 -9.88 -30.84 -4.05
N LEU A 332 -10.53 -29.75 -4.44
CA LEU A 332 -10.02 -28.85 -5.49
C LEU A 332 -8.67 -28.24 -5.10
N LEU A 333 -8.50 -27.89 -3.82
CA LEU A 333 -7.25 -27.38 -3.27
C LEU A 333 -6.16 -28.46 -3.26
N LYS A 334 -6.51 -29.68 -2.82
CA LYS A 334 -5.60 -30.82 -2.80
C LYS A 334 -5.12 -31.21 -4.21
N ASP A 335 -6.03 -31.23 -5.19
CA ASP A 335 -5.73 -31.56 -6.60
C ASP A 335 -4.87 -30.49 -7.30
N HIS A 336 -4.71 -29.33 -6.66
CA HIS A 336 -3.84 -28.22 -7.08
C HIS A 336 -2.65 -28.02 -6.12
N GLU A 337 -2.37 -29.00 -5.25
CA GLU A 337 -1.19 -29.01 -4.36
C GLU A 337 -1.12 -27.80 -3.40
N VAL A 338 -2.28 -27.26 -3.02
CA VAL A 338 -2.35 -26.18 -2.02
C VAL A 338 -2.17 -26.78 -0.63
N GLU A 339 -0.98 -26.60 -0.05
CA GLU A 339 -0.61 -27.16 1.25
C GLU A 339 -1.28 -26.43 2.43
N ARG A 340 -1.32 -25.09 2.39
CA ARG A 340 -1.87 -24.26 3.46
C ARG A 340 -3.37 -24.07 3.24
N THR A 341 -4.19 -24.54 4.17
CA THR A 341 -5.65 -24.40 4.06
C THR A 341 -6.30 -23.97 5.36
N TYR A 342 -7.34 -23.15 5.25
CA TYR A 342 -8.18 -22.71 6.36
C TYR A 342 -9.62 -23.18 6.15
N LYS A 343 -10.16 -23.92 7.11
CA LYS A 343 -11.58 -24.34 7.09
C LYS A 343 -12.40 -23.32 7.86
N VAL A 344 -13.26 -22.58 7.16
CA VAL A 344 -14.17 -21.61 7.78
C VAL A 344 -15.16 -22.36 8.66
N LYS A 345 -15.29 -21.89 9.91
CA LYS A 345 -16.20 -22.43 10.92
C LYS A 345 -17.40 -21.50 11.07
N LEU A 346 -18.53 -22.04 11.51
CA LEU A 346 -19.68 -21.23 11.90
C LEU A 346 -19.24 -20.35 13.09
N LEU A 347 -19.54 -19.06 13.05
CA LEU A 347 -19.40 -18.22 14.24
C LEU A 347 -20.41 -18.73 15.27
N SER A 348 -19.94 -19.22 16.42
CA SER A 348 -20.82 -19.43 17.56
C SER A 348 -21.33 -18.06 17.97
N VAL A 349 -22.57 -17.73 17.59
CA VAL A 349 -23.28 -16.61 18.18
C VAL A 349 -23.33 -16.93 19.68
N PHE A 350 -22.66 -16.12 20.51
CA PHE A 350 -22.77 -16.26 21.95
C PHE A 350 -24.25 -16.31 22.30
N ASN A 351 -24.69 -17.42 22.91
CA ASN A 351 -25.99 -17.48 23.57
C ASN A 351 -26.06 -16.30 24.52
N ARG A 352 -26.85 -15.28 24.16
CA ARG A 352 -27.42 -14.36 25.15
C ARG A 352 -28.57 -15.14 25.79
N GLU A 353 -28.27 -15.80 26.89
CA GLU A 353 -29.27 -15.99 27.94
C GLU A 353 -29.12 -14.84 28.94
#